data_AF-A0AAD1U505-F1
#
_entry.id   AF-A0AAD1U505-F1
#
_cell.length_a   1.000
_cell.length_b   1.000
_cell.length_c   1.000
_cell.angle_alpha   90.00
_cell.angle_beta   90.00
_cell.angle_gamma   90.00
#
_symmetry.space_group_name_H-M   'P 1'
#
loop_
_entity.id
_entity.type
_entity.pdbx_description
1 polymer ?
#
loop_
_entity_poly.entity_id
_entity_poly.type
_entity_poly.pdbx_seq_one_letter_code
_entity_poly.pdbx_strand_id
1 'polypeptide(L)'
;MIDAVILAEFDISSGNIIRLQYPRELEGVDPEDIAPMMIPDGAHNTEHDITTFILRRNQKENVEEEKDANNLSDIKILSNRNFREPKINLLKHTGITLQKSPVRSLSDSPDSHKDRFREKQGEISDYVESINSNNDTYFFVSVLRNKRDLSYARGSIVKAMSIASKYRYVEAFNGLLDRALNDYLDAFRVGEDQSDSEEKAEAIMGELYQRINEECNISRFNKANFFEKRVYNDIRAYCDDKNRSKLSSFYYSKNIEWNGSSVRVKLPKALDCDKLSNCTNLKSFVLKFGERVMLIFNNILLEKRVMFIGNKHSSKVMSEYVYTCLEMFTPPMIGLLYRALPFITLNSINLLQIPGYIAGTNNVLFETKTAYYDLACEIESSKIKISREGEEDDFIHPDDESHHECDLNFIRRLINRIKTKAIYDYEIKDYFASYLQTLLDLALSSDPVSDYPHNKVLQEFADQNSRRISLFKKTSLFRIYKNIQNFMGYEVRSGISMFKLEENVRRLRFSASMSEELLRSIFMDFKEFLTPADHDRIIRFLYLFPRHKGGLSVLASAIFGQDEQVVKYAKECLEVLDDHPVGKKYIGQLSFVVQNKFRE
;
A
#
# COMPACT_ATOMS: atom_id res chain seq x y z
N MET A 1 -14.66 -9.29 -11.67
CA MET A 1 -13.61 -8.26 -11.63
C MET A 1 -14.18 -6.97 -11.08
N ILE A 2 -15.31 -6.52 -11.63
CA ILE A 2 -16.08 -5.41 -11.08
C ILE A 2 -17.41 -5.93 -10.53
N ASP A 3 -17.94 -5.24 -9.53
CA ASP A 3 -19.14 -5.61 -8.79
C ASP A 3 -20.39 -4.89 -9.33
N ALA A 4 -20.25 -3.64 -9.77
CA ALA A 4 -21.32 -2.88 -10.41
C ALA A 4 -20.78 -1.79 -11.34
N VAL A 5 -21.63 -1.38 -12.28
CA VAL A 5 -21.54 -0.13 -13.04
C VAL A 5 -22.70 0.76 -12.57
N ILE A 6 -22.45 2.05 -12.39
CA ILE A 6 -23.40 3.00 -11.81
C ILE A 6 -23.50 4.22 -12.72
N LEU A 7 -24.72 4.67 -13.01
CA LEU A 7 -25.00 5.90 -13.72
C LEU A 7 -25.61 6.92 -12.76
N ALA A 8 -25.01 8.11 -12.70
CA ALA A 8 -25.52 9.24 -11.94
C ALA A 8 -25.78 10.43 -12.87
N GLU A 9 -26.71 11.27 -12.45
CA GLU A 9 -26.97 12.55 -13.11
C GLU A 9 -27.33 13.63 -12.10
N PHE A 10 -27.29 14.87 -12.58
CA PHE A 10 -27.75 16.01 -11.82
C PHE A 10 -29.22 16.31 -12.16
N ASP A 11 -30.09 16.23 -11.15
CA ASP A 11 -31.48 16.69 -11.20
C ASP A 11 -31.63 18.07 -10.55
N ILE A 12 -32.45 18.93 -11.15
CA ILE A 12 -32.61 20.32 -10.67
C ILE A 12 -33.32 20.39 -9.32
N SER A 13 -34.23 19.46 -9.06
CA SER A 13 -35.06 19.42 -7.85
C SER A 13 -34.38 18.63 -6.74
N SER A 14 -33.75 17.51 -7.09
CA SER A 14 -33.22 16.54 -6.14
C SER A 14 -31.70 16.55 -6.00
N GLY A 15 -30.98 17.32 -6.82
CA GLY A 15 -29.53 17.39 -6.82
C GLY A 15 -28.87 16.18 -7.48
N ASN A 16 -27.75 15.72 -6.94
CA ASN A 16 -27.04 14.55 -7.47
C ASN A 16 -27.80 13.27 -7.12
N ILE A 17 -28.16 12.48 -8.13
CA ILE A 17 -28.92 11.24 -7.95
C ILE A 17 -28.31 10.09 -8.74
N ILE A 18 -28.44 8.88 -8.19
CA ILE A 18 -28.15 7.64 -8.93
C ILE A 18 -29.38 7.28 -9.76
N ARG A 19 -29.20 7.10 -11.06
CA ARG A 19 -30.27 6.71 -11.99
C ARG A 19 -30.35 5.21 -12.18
N LEU A 20 -29.20 4.57 -12.36
CA LEU A 20 -29.15 3.14 -12.66
C LEU A 20 -27.94 2.49 -11.99
N GLN A 21 -28.12 1.27 -11.50
CA GLN A 21 -27.06 0.40 -11.04
C GLN A 21 -27.22 -0.96 -11.72
N TYR A 22 -26.14 -1.47 -12.32
CA TYR A 22 -26.12 -2.76 -12.99
C TYR A 22 -24.95 -3.61 -12.48
N PRO A 23 -25.12 -4.93 -12.24
CA PRO A 23 -26.36 -5.71 -12.41
C PRO A 23 -27.32 -5.60 -11.23
N ARG A 24 -26.86 -5.05 -10.09
CA ARG A 24 -27.63 -4.85 -8.87
C ARG A 24 -27.04 -3.70 -8.07
N GLU A 25 -27.81 -3.21 -7.11
CA GLU A 25 -27.33 -2.23 -6.14
C GLU A 25 -26.19 -2.80 -5.28
N LEU A 26 -25.27 -1.92 -4.88
CA LEU A 26 -24.17 -2.29 -4.01
C LEU A 26 -24.65 -2.55 -2.58
N GLU A 27 -24.29 -3.69 -2.04
CA GLU A 27 -24.73 -4.09 -0.70
C GLU A 27 -24.14 -3.17 0.39
N GLY A 28 -25.05 -2.50 1.12
CA GLY A 28 -24.78 -1.64 2.27
C GLY A 28 -23.96 -0.38 1.97
N VAL A 29 -24.01 0.12 0.73
CA VAL A 29 -23.55 1.47 0.38
C VAL A 29 -24.77 2.25 -0.08
N ASP A 30 -25.09 3.35 0.60
CA ASP A 30 -26.29 4.13 0.30
C ASP A 30 -26.07 4.97 -0.99
N PRO A 31 -27.04 5.04 -1.92
CA PRO A 31 -26.93 5.85 -3.13
C PRO A 31 -26.62 7.33 -2.85
N GLU A 32 -27.08 7.85 -1.70
CA GLU A 32 -26.81 9.21 -1.22
C GLU A 32 -25.32 9.45 -0.89
N ASP A 33 -24.58 8.41 -0.51
CA ASP A 33 -23.14 8.47 -0.28
C ASP A 33 -22.35 8.40 -1.61
N ILE A 34 -22.92 7.79 -2.65
CA ILE A 34 -22.27 7.57 -3.96
C ILE A 34 -22.43 8.78 -4.89
N ALA A 35 -23.65 9.30 -5.04
CA ALA A 35 -23.97 10.31 -6.05
C ALA A 35 -23.13 11.60 -5.92
N PRO A 36 -22.91 12.17 -4.72
CA PRO A 36 -22.08 13.36 -4.54
C PRO A 36 -20.60 13.13 -4.90
N MET A 37 -20.13 11.88 -4.81
CA MET A 37 -18.75 11.52 -5.15
C MET A 37 -18.57 11.36 -6.67
N MET A 38 -19.61 10.91 -7.38
CA MET A 38 -19.62 10.81 -8.84
C MET A 38 -19.76 12.19 -9.51
N ILE A 39 -20.54 13.10 -8.92
CA ILE A 39 -20.77 14.45 -9.43
C ILE A 39 -20.37 15.47 -8.34
N PRO A 40 -19.07 15.74 -8.18
CA PRO A 40 -18.55 16.59 -7.12
C PRO A 40 -18.99 18.06 -7.27
N ASP A 41 -18.93 18.80 -6.18
CA ASP A 41 -19.15 20.25 -6.20
C ASP A 41 -18.25 20.91 -7.24
N GLY A 42 -18.83 21.79 -8.06
CA GLY A 42 -18.11 22.48 -9.13
C GLY A 42 -17.97 21.69 -10.44
N ALA A 43 -18.52 20.46 -10.53
CA ALA A 43 -18.56 19.64 -11.75
C ALA A 43 -19.04 20.38 -13.02
N HIS A 44 -19.95 21.35 -12.86
CA HIS A 44 -20.47 22.17 -13.96
C HIS A 44 -19.42 23.10 -14.61
N ASN A 45 -18.26 23.30 -13.98
CA ASN A 45 -17.19 24.15 -14.49
C ASN A 45 -16.18 23.39 -15.37
N THR A 46 -16.28 22.06 -15.43
CA THR A 46 -15.36 21.19 -16.17
C THR A 46 -16.13 20.38 -17.19
N GLU A 47 -15.61 20.25 -18.42
CA GLU A 47 -16.22 19.41 -19.46
C GLU A 47 -16.05 17.91 -19.18
N HIS A 48 -14.97 17.55 -18.50
CA HIS A 48 -14.61 16.17 -18.17
C HIS A 48 -13.80 16.14 -16.87
N ASP A 49 -14.13 15.21 -15.98
CA ASP A 49 -13.36 14.92 -14.75
C ASP A 49 -13.36 13.41 -14.45
N ILE A 50 -12.36 12.96 -13.69
CA ILE A 50 -12.27 11.58 -13.21
C ILE A 50 -12.13 11.63 -11.69
N THR A 51 -13.05 11.00 -10.98
CA THR A 51 -12.99 10.89 -9.52
C THR A 51 -12.69 9.44 -9.14
N THR A 52 -11.71 9.25 -8.25
CA THR A 52 -11.56 7.97 -7.55
C THR A 52 -11.95 8.17 -6.09
N PHE A 53 -12.64 7.19 -5.53
CA PHE A 53 -13.06 7.24 -4.14
C PHE A 53 -13.25 5.82 -3.59
N ILE A 54 -13.27 5.73 -2.26
CA ILE A 54 -13.37 4.46 -1.53
C ILE A 54 -14.53 4.61 -0.57
N LEU A 55 -15.53 3.72 -0.68
CA LEU A 55 -16.63 3.65 0.28
C LEU A 55 -16.58 2.33 1.03
N ARG A 56 -17.05 2.38 2.27
CA ARG A 56 -17.16 1.22 3.15
C ARG A 56 -18.62 0.97 3.44
N ARG A 57 -18.99 -0.30 3.56
CA ARG A 57 -20.35 -0.71 3.93
C ARG A 57 -20.74 -0.03 5.25
N ASN A 58 -21.89 0.62 5.26
CA ASN A 58 -22.44 1.26 6.44
C ASN A 58 -22.71 0.18 7.49
N GLN A 59 -21.99 0.22 8.62
CA GLN A 59 -22.23 -0.69 9.76
C GLN A 59 -23.48 -0.33 10.57
N LYS A 60 -24.37 0.53 10.06
CA LYS A 60 -25.62 0.90 10.74
C LYS A 60 -26.47 -0.33 11.10
N GLU A 61 -26.37 -1.42 10.33
CA GLU A 61 -27.07 -2.69 10.61
C GLU A 61 -26.51 -3.48 11.81
N ASN A 62 -25.26 -3.25 12.26
CA ASN A 62 -24.67 -4.00 13.38
C ASN A 62 -24.84 -3.30 14.75
N VAL A 63 -25.35 -2.07 14.79
CA VAL A 63 -25.47 -1.28 16.03
C VAL A 63 -26.77 -1.56 16.79
N GLU A 64 -27.78 -2.15 16.15
CA GLU A 64 -29.05 -2.44 16.81
C GLU A 64 -29.01 -3.66 17.76
N GLU A 65 -28.02 -4.55 17.62
CA GLU A 65 -27.84 -5.70 18.53
C GLU A 65 -26.95 -5.39 19.76
N GLU A 66 -26.25 -4.25 19.81
CA GLU A 66 -25.36 -3.86 20.93
C GLU A 66 -25.91 -2.71 21.79
N LYS A 67 -27.23 -2.58 21.94
CA LYS A 67 -27.84 -1.55 22.81
C LYS A 67 -27.81 -1.86 24.32
N ASP A 68 -27.28 -3.01 24.75
CA ASP A 68 -27.20 -3.42 26.16
C ASP A 68 -25.75 -3.46 26.70
N ALA A 69 -24.98 -2.38 26.55
CA ALA A 69 -23.76 -2.17 27.35
C ALA A 69 -23.41 -0.67 27.47
N ASN A 70 -23.87 -0.04 28.54
CA ASN A 70 -23.53 1.34 28.88
C ASN A 70 -22.02 1.52 29.19
N ASN A 71 -21.48 2.63 28.67
CA ASN A 71 -20.28 3.37 29.09
C ASN A 71 -18.89 2.74 28.85
N LEU A 72 -18.34 2.94 27.64
CA LEU A 72 -17.07 3.66 27.38
C LEU A 72 -16.87 3.74 25.86
N SER A 73 -17.02 4.94 25.30
CA SER A 73 -17.03 5.21 23.87
C SER A 73 -15.61 5.42 23.28
N ASP A 74 -15.44 4.92 22.06
CA ASP A 74 -14.59 5.44 20.99
C ASP A 74 -13.07 5.16 20.94
N ILE A 75 -12.62 3.95 21.31
CA ILE A 75 -11.28 3.42 20.90
C ILE A 75 -11.34 1.93 20.43
N LYS A 76 -12.56 1.36 20.27
CA LYS A 76 -12.73 -0.10 20.16
C LYS A 76 -12.65 -0.72 18.76
N ILE A 77 -12.75 0.03 17.66
CA ILE A 77 -12.97 -0.60 16.34
C ILE A 77 -11.71 -1.30 15.78
N LEU A 78 -10.49 -0.87 16.16
CA LEU A 78 -9.24 -1.59 15.86
C LEU A 78 -8.65 -2.35 17.06
N SER A 79 -9.26 -2.29 18.24
CA SER A 79 -8.79 -2.97 19.45
C SER A 79 -9.68 -4.13 19.91
N ASN A 80 -10.95 -4.19 19.47
CA ASN A 80 -11.96 -5.08 20.03
C ASN A 80 -12.56 -6.10 19.05
N ARG A 81 -12.09 -6.20 17.79
CA ARG A 81 -12.15 -7.52 17.13
C ARG A 81 -11.24 -8.40 17.97
N ASN A 82 -11.79 -9.44 18.60
CA ASN A 82 -11.07 -10.47 19.36
C ASN A 82 -9.93 -11.08 18.54
N PHE A 83 -8.82 -10.36 18.37
CA PHE A 83 -7.51 -10.94 18.16
C PHE A 83 -7.14 -11.48 19.53
N ARG A 84 -7.63 -12.69 19.83
CA ARG A 84 -7.01 -13.50 20.87
C ARG A 84 -5.51 -13.44 20.55
N GLU A 85 -4.70 -12.86 21.44
CA GLU A 85 -3.33 -13.35 21.58
C GLU A 85 -3.44 -14.86 21.51
N PRO A 86 -2.67 -15.56 20.65
CA PRO A 86 -2.77 -17.00 20.61
C PRO A 86 -2.52 -17.48 22.04
N LYS A 87 -3.56 -17.99 22.70
CA LYS A 87 -3.45 -18.70 23.97
C LYS A 87 -2.72 -19.99 23.64
N ILE A 88 -1.41 -19.89 23.51
CA ILE A 88 -0.51 -21.02 23.53
C ILE A 88 -0.39 -21.36 25.01
N ASN A 89 -0.72 -22.60 25.35
CA ASN A 89 -0.49 -23.14 26.69
C ASN A 89 0.96 -22.87 27.09
N LEU A 90 1.17 -21.85 27.93
CA LEU A 90 2.41 -21.66 28.65
C LEU A 90 2.55 -22.84 29.61
N LEU A 91 3.32 -23.84 29.22
CA LEU A 91 4.00 -24.71 30.18
C LEU A 91 5.02 -23.84 30.92
N LYS A 92 4.56 -23.27 32.04
CA LYS A 92 5.46 -22.90 33.13
C LYS A 92 6.16 -24.18 33.59
N HIS A 93 7.48 -24.19 33.64
CA HIS A 93 8.22 -24.28 34.90
C HIS A 93 9.74 -24.23 34.69
N THR A 94 10.32 -23.31 35.45
CA THR A 94 11.66 -23.24 36.03
C THR A 94 12.36 -24.59 36.30
N GLY A 95 13.63 -24.70 35.86
CA GLY A 95 14.78 -25.24 36.60
C GLY A 95 14.84 -26.72 37.05
N ILE A 96 16.04 -27.30 36.92
CA ILE A 96 16.63 -28.47 37.62
C ILE A 96 16.83 -29.76 36.78
N THR A 97 18.11 -30.00 36.46
CA THR A 97 18.96 -31.22 36.55
C THR A 97 18.54 -32.60 36.01
N LEU A 98 19.46 -33.14 35.20
CA LEU A 98 19.78 -34.54 34.83
C LEU A 98 19.11 -35.69 35.64
N GLN A 99 18.43 -36.63 34.94
CA GLN A 99 18.82 -38.05 34.80
C GLN A 99 17.74 -38.94 34.14
N LYS A 100 18.24 -39.83 33.26
CA LYS A 100 17.78 -41.19 32.89
C LYS A 100 16.40 -41.42 32.23
N SER A 101 16.48 -42.03 31.04
CA SER A 101 15.45 -42.78 30.31
C SER A 101 14.77 -43.88 31.16
N PRO A 102 13.59 -44.39 30.74
CA PRO A 102 13.63 -45.58 29.89
C PRO A 102 12.60 -45.63 28.74
N VAL A 103 13.11 -46.20 27.65
CA VAL A 103 12.49 -47.00 26.58
C VAL A 103 11.00 -47.36 26.74
N ARG A 104 10.20 -47.00 25.72
CA ARG A 104 9.16 -47.88 25.16
C ARG A 104 9.13 -47.75 23.63
N SER A 105 8.80 -48.87 23.02
CA SER A 105 9.19 -49.36 21.70
C SER A 105 8.37 -48.83 20.53
N LEU A 106 9.08 -48.78 19.40
CA LEU A 106 8.64 -48.67 18.01
C LEU A 106 7.36 -49.47 17.68
N SER A 107 6.40 -48.80 17.05
CA SER A 107 5.86 -49.20 15.74
C SER A 107 4.96 -48.09 15.23
N ASP A 108 5.43 -47.29 14.27
CA ASP A 108 4.58 -46.77 13.19
C ASP A 108 5.48 -46.24 12.06
N SER A 109 5.03 -46.52 10.84
CA SER A 109 5.74 -46.44 9.56
C SER A 109 6.16 -45.02 9.13
N PRO A 110 7.25 -44.88 8.35
CA PRO A 110 7.84 -43.58 8.01
C PRO A 110 7.18 -42.93 6.78
N ASP A 111 5.86 -42.82 6.72
CA ASP A 111 5.17 -42.24 5.55
C ASP A 111 4.05 -41.21 5.85
N SER A 112 3.88 -40.75 7.09
CA SER A 112 2.85 -39.74 7.43
C SER A 112 3.36 -38.33 7.72
N HIS A 113 4.68 -38.08 7.61
CA HIS A 113 5.27 -36.77 7.91
C HIS A 113 5.48 -35.85 6.71
N LYS A 114 5.26 -36.31 5.47
CA LYS A 114 5.39 -35.46 4.28
C LYS A 114 4.11 -34.70 3.89
N ASP A 115 2.93 -35.15 4.34
CA ASP A 115 1.67 -34.52 3.96
C ASP A 115 1.10 -33.48 4.95
N ARG A 116 1.70 -33.31 6.14
CA ARG A 116 1.31 -32.21 7.06
C ARG A 116 2.02 -30.88 6.82
N PHE A 117 2.98 -30.81 5.90
CA PHE A 117 3.73 -29.58 5.60
C PHE A 117 3.20 -28.81 4.39
N ARG A 118 2.08 -29.24 3.81
CA ARG A 118 1.40 -28.54 2.71
C ARG A 118 0.19 -27.71 3.15
N GLU A 119 -0.24 -27.81 4.41
CA GLU A 119 -1.38 -27.08 4.96
C GLU A 119 -0.95 -26.07 6.02
N LYS A 120 -0.63 -24.85 5.58
CA LYS A 120 -0.81 -23.56 6.29
C LYS A 120 -0.09 -22.44 5.54
N GLN A 121 -0.59 -22.11 4.35
CA GLN A 121 -0.25 -20.87 3.64
C GLN A 121 -0.91 -19.61 4.26
N GLY A 122 -1.32 -19.61 5.54
CA GLY A 122 -2.21 -18.58 6.08
C GLY A 122 -2.04 -18.25 7.57
N GLU A 123 -0.96 -17.57 7.95
CA GLU A 123 -0.94 -16.80 9.20
C GLU A 123 -0.64 -15.32 8.92
N ILE A 124 0.47 -15.01 8.21
CA ILE A 124 0.77 -13.62 7.80
C ILE A 124 -0.15 -13.15 6.68
N SER A 125 -0.27 -13.94 5.60
CA SER A 125 -1.13 -13.57 4.46
C SER A 125 -2.57 -13.34 4.93
N ASP A 126 -3.10 -14.23 5.77
CA ASP A 126 -4.46 -14.12 6.32
C ASP A 126 -4.59 -12.92 7.26
N TYR A 127 -3.59 -12.64 8.11
CA TYR A 127 -3.58 -11.45 8.95
C TYR A 127 -3.60 -10.16 8.10
N VAL A 128 -2.70 -10.06 7.12
CA VAL A 128 -2.61 -8.89 6.23
C VAL A 128 -3.85 -8.75 5.38
N GLU A 129 -4.38 -9.85 4.86
CA GLU A 129 -5.64 -9.85 4.12
C GLU A 129 -6.80 -9.48 5.05
N SER A 130 -6.87 -9.92 6.31
CA SER A 130 -7.95 -9.48 7.22
C SER A 130 -8.00 -7.96 7.46
N ILE A 131 -6.85 -7.28 7.39
CA ILE A 131 -6.76 -5.81 7.51
C ILE A 131 -7.21 -5.13 6.20
N ASN A 132 -6.92 -5.76 5.08
CA ASN A 132 -7.10 -5.22 3.73
C ASN A 132 -8.40 -5.65 3.04
N SER A 133 -8.96 -6.76 3.47
CA SER A 133 -10.15 -7.47 3.02
C SER A 133 -11.23 -7.20 4.04
N ASN A 134 -11.66 -5.95 4.12
CA ASN A 134 -13.04 -5.74 4.45
C ASN A 134 -13.81 -6.16 3.18
N ASN A 135 -14.54 -7.28 3.23
CA ASN A 135 -15.58 -7.60 2.25
C ASN A 135 -16.59 -6.44 2.07
N ASP A 136 -16.51 -5.46 2.97
CA ASP A 136 -17.24 -4.22 3.10
C ASP A 136 -16.54 -3.01 2.48
N THR A 137 -15.53 -3.15 1.60
CA THR A 137 -14.88 -1.99 0.95
C THR A 137 -15.02 -2.07 -0.56
N TYR A 138 -15.55 -1.00 -1.14
CA TYR A 138 -15.65 -0.80 -2.58
C TYR A 138 -14.72 0.32 -3.01
N PHE A 139 -13.93 0.04 -4.04
CA PHE A 139 -13.14 1.01 -4.78
C PHE A 139 -13.97 1.47 -5.96
N PHE A 140 -13.95 2.78 -6.20
CA PHE A 140 -14.70 3.40 -7.29
C PHE A 140 -13.76 4.18 -8.20
N VAL A 141 -14.06 4.11 -9.49
CA VAL A 141 -13.65 5.14 -10.42
C VAL A 141 -14.84 5.63 -11.20
N SER A 142 -15.01 6.95 -11.23
CA SER A 142 -16.10 7.62 -11.93
C SER A 142 -15.54 8.58 -12.97
N VAL A 143 -16.13 8.54 -14.16
CA VAL A 143 -15.90 9.51 -15.22
C VAL A 143 -17.13 10.41 -15.30
N LEU A 144 -16.90 11.71 -15.26
CA LEU A 144 -17.91 12.76 -15.38
C LEU A 144 -17.77 13.41 -16.75
N ARG A 145 -18.90 13.69 -17.42
CA ARG A 145 -18.98 14.50 -18.62
C ARG A 145 -20.05 15.57 -18.46
N ASN A 146 -19.70 16.76 -18.92
CA ASN A 146 -20.57 17.92 -18.94
C ASN A 146 -20.61 18.51 -20.34
N LYS A 147 -21.78 18.48 -20.98
CA LYS A 147 -22.00 19.02 -22.32
C LYS A 147 -22.93 20.22 -22.23
N ARG A 148 -22.49 21.39 -22.71
CA ARG A 148 -23.36 22.57 -22.79
C ARG A 148 -24.47 22.33 -23.82
N ASP A 149 -25.70 22.51 -23.40
CA ASP A 149 -26.88 22.34 -24.24
C ASP A 149 -27.99 23.29 -23.77
N LEU A 150 -28.29 24.30 -24.59
CA LEU A 150 -29.30 25.33 -24.28
C LEU A 150 -30.74 24.79 -24.28
N SER A 151 -30.96 23.58 -24.80
CA SER A 151 -32.28 22.93 -24.74
C SER A 151 -32.61 22.38 -23.35
N TYR A 152 -31.61 22.23 -22.46
CA TYR A 152 -31.78 21.81 -21.08
C TYR A 152 -32.02 23.01 -20.17
N ALA A 153 -32.84 22.82 -19.13
CA ALA A 153 -33.24 23.89 -18.20
C ALA A 153 -32.07 24.63 -17.50
N ARG A 154 -30.87 24.03 -17.42
CA ARG A 154 -29.64 24.68 -16.91
C ARG A 154 -28.58 25.01 -17.98
N GLY A 155 -28.87 24.78 -19.25
CA GLY A 155 -27.90 25.02 -20.33
C GLY A 155 -26.78 23.97 -20.40
N SER A 156 -26.87 22.85 -19.66
CA SER A 156 -25.87 21.79 -19.63
C SER A 156 -26.42 20.43 -19.18
N ILE A 157 -25.89 19.36 -19.77
CA ILE A 157 -26.14 17.96 -19.42
C ILE A 157 -24.93 17.46 -18.62
N VAL A 158 -25.14 17.11 -17.35
CA VAL A 158 -24.10 16.57 -16.46
C VAL A 158 -24.44 15.12 -16.12
N LYS A 159 -23.62 14.19 -16.61
CA LYS A 159 -23.78 12.75 -16.41
C LYS A 159 -22.45 12.17 -15.94
N ALA A 160 -22.51 11.18 -15.05
CA ALA A 160 -21.35 10.44 -14.61
C ALA A 160 -21.60 8.94 -14.67
N MET A 161 -20.61 8.17 -15.11
CA MET A 161 -20.62 6.72 -15.06
C MET A 161 -19.49 6.25 -14.15
N SER A 162 -19.74 5.26 -13.30
CA SER A 162 -18.77 4.74 -12.34
C SER A 162 -18.68 3.23 -12.40
N ILE A 163 -17.48 2.71 -12.18
CA ILE A 163 -17.22 1.30 -11.90
C ILE A 163 -16.98 1.15 -10.41
N ALA A 164 -17.64 0.17 -9.79
CA ALA A 164 -17.41 -0.25 -8.42
C ALA A 164 -16.79 -1.65 -8.39
N SER A 165 -15.79 -1.84 -7.55
CA SER A 165 -15.13 -3.15 -7.41
C SER A 165 -14.58 -3.35 -5.99
N LYS A 166 -14.61 -4.58 -5.48
CA LYS A 166 -13.84 -4.98 -4.30
C LYS A 166 -12.33 -5.06 -4.57
N TYR A 167 -11.93 -5.00 -5.84
CA TYR A 167 -10.53 -5.01 -6.25
C TYR A 167 -10.00 -3.59 -6.50
N ARG A 168 -8.77 -3.37 -6.04
CA ARG A 168 -8.02 -2.09 -6.13
C ARG A 168 -7.66 -1.64 -7.56
N TYR A 169 -8.11 -2.35 -8.60
CA TYR A 169 -7.67 -2.14 -9.98
C TYR A 169 -8.59 -1.24 -10.80
N VAL A 170 -9.53 -0.53 -10.16
CA VAL A 170 -10.60 0.22 -10.85
C VAL A 170 -10.06 1.23 -11.87
N GLU A 171 -8.97 1.92 -11.57
CA GLU A 171 -8.35 2.92 -12.45
C GLU A 171 -7.88 2.34 -13.80
N ALA A 172 -7.62 1.04 -13.87
CA ALA A 172 -7.21 0.38 -15.10
C ALA A 172 -8.32 0.40 -16.18
N PHE A 173 -9.56 0.68 -15.78
CA PHE A 173 -10.75 0.69 -16.65
C PHE A 173 -11.19 2.08 -17.09
N ASN A 174 -10.49 3.16 -16.68
CA ASN A 174 -10.86 4.55 -17.02
C ASN A 174 -11.09 4.75 -18.52
N GLY A 175 -10.24 4.18 -19.36
CA GLY A 175 -10.34 4.33 -20.81
C GLY A 175 -11.52 3.58 -21.46
N LEU A 176 -12.05 2.54 -20.81
CA LEU A 176 -13.28 1.86 -21.25
C LEU A 176 -14.51 2.61 -20.72
N LEU A 177 -14.47 3.01 -19.45
CA LEU A 177 -15.55 3.73 -18.79
C LEU A 177 -15.86 5.07 -19.49
N ASP A 178 -14.83 5.83 -19.86
CA ASP A 178 -15.01 7.09 -20.60
C ASP A 178 -15.66 6.89 -21.97
N ARG A 179 -15.32 5.80 -22.69
CA ARG A 179 -15.93 5.48 -23.98
C ARG A 179 -17.38 5.05 -23.84
N ALA A 180 -17.67 4.19 -22.86
CA ALA A 180 -19.04 3.77 -22.58
C ALA A 180 -19.94 4.96 -22.23
N LEU A 181 -19.44 5.92 -21.45
CA LEU A 181 -20.19 7.14 -21.15
C LEU A 181 -20.40 8.01 -22.39
N ASN A 182 -19.39 8.16 -23.26
CA ASN A 182 -19.56 8.91 -24.51
C ASN A 182 -20.59 8.26 -25.44
N ASP A 183 -20.57 6.93 -25.58
CA ASP A 183 -21.56 6.21 -26.40
C ASP A 183 -22.98 6.37 -25.85
N TYR A 184 -23.13 6.35 -24.52
CA TYR A 184 -24.41 6.66 -23.87
C TYR A 184 -24.88 8.09 -24.17
N LEU A 185 -23.97 9.07 -24.08
CA LEU A 185 -24.30 10.48 -24.37
C LEU A 185 -24.61 10.73 -25.86
N ASP A 186 -23.99 9.99 -26.78
CA ASP A 186 -24.25 10.11 -28.22
C ASP A 186 -25.55 9.40 -28.63
N ALA A 187 -25.88 8.29 -27.97
CA ALA A 187 -27.16 7.61 -28.13
C ALA A 187 -28.33 8.44 -27.57
N PHE A 188 -28.06 9.31 -26.61
CA PHE A 188 -29.04 10.17 -25.95
C PHE A 188 -29.38 11.39 -26.83
N ARG A 189 -30.55 11.35 -27.49
CA ARG A 189 -31.11 12.50 -28.21
C ARG A 189 -32.12 13.23 -27.33
N VAL A 190 -32.08 14.56 -27.37
CA VAL A 190 -33.03 15.42 -26.64
C VAL A 190 -34.44 15.19 -27.18
N GLY A 191 -35.34 14.64 -26.35
CA GLY A 191 -36.75 14.40 -26.67
C GLY A 191 -37.20 12.93 -26.73
N GLU A 192 -36.35 11.97 -26.39
CA GLU A 192 -36.77 10.56 -26.20
C GLU A 192 -37.47 10.32 -24.84
N ASP A 193 -38.41 9.37 -24.80
CA ASP A 193 -39.09 8.95 -23.58
C ASP A 193 -38.08 8.42 -22.54
N GLN A 194 -38.32 8.70 -21.27
CA GLN A 194 -37.40 8.34 -20.17
C GLN A 194 -37.14 6.83 -20.09
N SER A 195 -38.14 6.00 -20.41
CA SER A 195 -38.02 4.54 -20.42
C SER A 195 -37.01 4.03 -21.46
N ASP A 196 -37.01 4.62 -22.66
CA ASP A 196 -36.13 4.19 -23.76
C ASP A 196 -34.67 4.58 -23.45
N SER A 197 -34.46 5.67 -22.71
CA SER A 197 -33.14 6.07 -22.25
C SER A 197 -32.58 5.14 -21.17
N GLU A 198 -33.43 4.59 -20.29
CA GLU A 198 -33.00 3.66 -19.24
C GLU A 198 -32.63 2.30 -19.80
N GLU A 199 -33.43 1.76 -20.73
CA GLU A 199 -33.14 0.48 -21.39
C GLU A 199 -31.82 0.53 -22.16
N LYS A 200 -31.55 1.64 -22.88
CA LYS A 200 -30.27 1.86 -23.56
C LYS A 200 -29.10 1.99 -22.58
N ALA A 201 -29.29 2.71 -21.47
CA ALA A 201 -28.27 2.83 -20.43
C ALA A 201 -27.93 1.46 -19.84
N GLU A 202 -28.95 0.65 -19.56
CA GLU A 202 -28.79 -0.69 -19.03
C GLU A 202 -28.06 -1.61 -20.01
N ALA A 203 -28.38 -1.54 -21.31
CA ALA A 203 -27.68 -2.30 -22.33
C ALA A 203 -26.18 -1.96 -22.39
N ILE A 204 -25.82 -0.68 -22.41
CA ILE A 204 -24.42 -0.21 -22.44
C ILE A 204 -23.68 -0.61 -21.16
N MET A 205 -24.30 -0.39 -20.00
CA MET A 205 -23.72 -0.76 -18.71
C MET A 205 -23.56 -2.27 -18.56
N GLY A 206 -24.53 -3.04 -19.07
CA GLY A 206 -24.48 -4.50 -19.11
C GLY A 206 -23.36 -5.04 -19.98
N GLU A 207 -23.20 -4.50 -21.18
CA GLU A 207 -22.10 -4.82 -22.09
C GLU A 207 -20.75 -4.50 -21.46
N LEU A 208 -20.60 -3.32 -20.83
CA LEU A 208 -19.38 -2.93 -20.11
C LEU A 208 -19.05 -3.89 -18.97
N TYR A 209 -20.06 -4.20 -18.14
CA TYR A 209 -19.92 -5.12 -17.01
C TYR A 209 -19.50 -6.52 -17.46
N GLN A 210 -20.19 -7.06 -18.45
CA GLN A 210 -19.92 -8.39 -18.98
C GLN A 210 -18.52 -8.45 -19.60
N ARG A 211 -18.16 -7.51 -20.47
CA ARG A 211 -16.83 -7.50 -21.12
C ARG A 211 -15.70 -7.43 -20.13
N ILE A 212 -15.78 -6.54 -19.13
CA ILE A 212 -14.72 -6.42 -18.12
C ILE A 212 -14.59 -7.72 -17.32
N ASN A 213 -15.71 -8.33 -16.94
CA ASN A 213 -15.70 -9.52 -16.10
C ASN A 213 -15.29 -10.80 -16.84
N GLU A 214 -15.64 -10.93 -18.12
CA GLU A 214 -15.25 -12.07 -18.96
C GLU A 214 -13.78 -11.98 -19.37
N GLU A 215 -13.32 -10.80 -19.80
CA GLU A 215 -11.96 -10.63 -20.31
C GLU A 215 -10.91 -10.51 -19.19
N CYS A 216 -11.29 -10.05 -18.00
CA CYS A 216 -10.39 -9.91 -16.85
C CYS A 216 -10.71 -10.93 -15.74
N ASN A 217 -10.27 -12.18 -15.92
CA ASN A 217 -10.54 -13.25 -14.95
C ASN A 217 -9.73 -13.13 -13.64
N ILE A 218 -10.42 -12.84 -12.53
CA ILE A 218 -9.90 -12.69 -11.15
C ILE A 218 -9.01 -13.85 -10.69
N SER A 219 -9.31 -15.10 -11.08
CA SER A 219 -8.58 -16.30 -10.61
C SER A 219 -7.08 -16.26 -10.94
N ARG A 220 -6.67 -15.37 -11.85
CA ARG A 220 -5.28 -15.14 -12.25
C ARG A 220 -4.54 -14.08 -11.43
N PHE A 221 -5.24 -13.30 -10.59
CA PHE A 221 -4.69 -12.08 -9.96
C PHE A 221 -4.39 -12.19 -8.47
N ASN A 222 -5.04 -13.10 -7.73
CA ASN A 222 -5.00 -13.10 -6.27
C ASN A 222 -4.25 -14.30 -5.65
N LYS A 223 -3.31 -14.91 -6.39
CA LYS A 223 -2.53 -16.05 -5.89
C LYS A 223 -1.22 -15.67 -5.19
N ALA A 224 -0.75 -14.44 -5.37
CA ALA A 224 0.51 -14.00 -4.79
C ALA A 224 0.37 -13.80 -3.27
N ASN A 225 1.22 -14.48 -2.50
CA ASN A 225 1.26 -14.32 -1.05
C ASN A 225 1.88 -12.97 -0.64
N PHE A 226 1.91 -12.67 0.67
CA PHE A 226 2.49 -11.44 1.19
C PHE A 226 3.92 -11.17 0.70
N PHE A 227 4.80 -12.17 0.75
CA PHE A 227 6.21 -12.02 0.36
C PHE A 227 6.36 -11.83 -1.15
N GLU A 228 5.61 -12.59 -1.95
CA GLU A 228 5.58 -12.44 -3.40
C GLU A 228 5.13 -11.04 -3.81
N LYS A 229 4.06 -10.52 -3.19
CA LYS A 229 3.59 -9.15 -3.41
C LYS A 229 4.72 -8.16 -3.15
N ARG A 230 5.44 -8.26 -2.03
CA ARG A 230 6.56 -7.36 -1.69
C ARG A 230 7.72 -7.46 -2.69
N VAL A 231 8.19 -8.68 -2.96
CA VAL A 231 9.35 -8.94 -3.82
C VAL A 231 9.06 -8.55 -5.27
N TYR A 232 7.89 -8.89 -5.81
CA TYR A 232 7.52 -8.49 -7.17
C TYR A 232 7.37 -6.98 -7.31
N ASN A 233 6.86 -6.30 -6.28
CA ASN A 233 6.78 -4.85 -6.28
C ASN A 233 8.16 -4.18 -6.28
N ASP A 234 9.12 -4.70 -5.51
CA ASP A 234 10.49 -4.18 -5.48
C ASP A 234 11.17 -4.29 -6.86
N ILE A 235 11.07 -5.47 -7.50
CA ILE A 235 11.66 -5.67 -8.84
C ILE A 235 10.93 -4.85 -9.91
N ARG A 236 9.60 -4.76 -9.83
CA ARG A 236 8.79 -4.01 -10.80
C ARG A 236 9.23 -2.55 -10.85
N ALA A 237 9.37 -1.92 -9.70
CA ALA A 237 9.83 -0.54 -9.59
C ALA A 237 11.21 -0.32 -10.24
N TYR A 238 12.09 -1.31 -10.25
CA TYR A 238 13.37 -1.23 -10.96
C TYR A 238 13.22 -1.38 -12.49
N CYS A 239 12.30 -2.22 -12.93
CA CYS A 239 12.08 -2.55 -14.34
C CYS A 239 11.35 -1.46 -15.13
N ASP A 240 10.40 -0.74 -14.50
CA ASP A 240 9.63 0.37 -15.09
C ASP A 240 10.55 1.38 -15.80
N ASP A 241 11.70 1.68 -15.20
CA ASP A 241 12.55 2.79 -15.62
C ASP A 241 13.76 2.40 -16.49
N LYS A 242 14.32 1.19 -16.34
CA LYS A 242 15.50 0.75 -17.14
C LYS A 242 15.16 -0.10 -18.37
N ASN A 243 14.02 -0.78 -18.40
CA ASN A 243 13.71 -1.75 -19.48
C ASN A 243 12.20 -1.96 -19.66
N ARG A 244 11.52 -1.03 -20.32
CA ARG A 244 10.07 -1.09 -20.59
C ARG A 244 9.62 -2.39 -21.26
N SER A 245 10.48 -3.05 -22.04
CA SER A 245 10.19 -4.34 -22.69
C SER A 245 9.98 -5.50 -21.70
N LYS A 246 10.67 -5.47 -20.54
CA LYS A 246 10.57 -6.50 -19.49
C LYS A 246 9.38 -6.29 -18.55
N LEU A 247 8.76 -5.11 -18.61
CA LEU A 247 7.66 -4.73 -17.75
C LEU A 247 6.38 -5.55 -18.01
N SER A 248 6.17 -5.97 -19.26
CA SER A 248 5.05 -6.83 -19.67
C SER A 248 4.91 -8.10 -18.82
N SER A 249 6.03 -8.63 -18.28
CA SER A 249 6.00 -9.82 -17.43
C SER A 249 5.30 -9.61 -16.08
N PHE A 250 5.23 -8.37 -15.58
CA PHE A 250 4.63 -8.01 -14.28
C PHE A 250 3.18 -7.55 -14.37
N TYR A 251 2.67 -7.33 -15.57
CA TYR A 251 1.30 -6.91 -15.81
C TYR A 251 0.58 -8.01 -16.60
N TYR A 252 -0.67 -8.27 -16.24
CA TYR A 252 -1.62 -8.80 -17.18
C TYR A 252 -2.05 -7.64 -18.08
N SER A 253 -1.77 -7.75 -19.37
CA SER A 253 -2.21 -6.78 -20.37
C SER A 253 -3.20 -7.45 -21.29
N LYS A 254 -4.36 -6.84 -21.47
CA LYS A 254 -5.39 -7.32 -22.36
C LYS A 254 -5.96 -6.15 -23.14
N ASN A 255 -6.12 -6.34 -24.44
CA ASN A 255 -6.86 -5.41 -25.27
C ASN A 255 -8.33 -5.84 -25.23
N ILE A 256 -9.20 -4.94 -24.80
CA ILE A 256 -10.65 -5.12 -24.80
C ILE A 256 -11.21 -4.28 -25.94
N GLU A 257 -11.98 -4.90 -26.82
CA GLU A 257 -12.64 -4.21 -27.92
C GLU A 257 -13.94 -3.57 -27.42
N TRP A 258 -14.16 -2.32 -27.82
CA TRP A 258 -15.32 -1.51 -27.48
C TRP A 258 -15.68 -0.64 -28.68
N ASN A 259 -16.83 -0.91 -29.33
CA ASN A 259 -17.32 -0.16 -30.48
C ASN A 259 -16.26 0.14 -31.56
N GLY A 260 -15.56 -0.93 -31.99
CA GLY A 260 -14.51 -0.84 -33.02
C GLY A 260 -13.17 -0.26 -32.54
N SER A 261 -13.09 0.18 -31.28
CA SER A 261 -11.86 0.66 -30.65
C SER A 261 -11.26 -0.36 -29.70
N SER A 262 -9.94 -0.55 -29.77
CA SER A 262 -9.22 -1.44 -28.86
C SER A 262 -8.64 -0.65 -27.68
N VAL A 263 -9.09 -0.95 -26.45
CA VAL A 263 -8.57 -0.34 -25.23
C VAL A 263 -7.65 -1.32 -24.51
N ARG A 264 -6.39 -0.91 -24.30
CA ARG A 264 -5.42 -1.73 -23.56
C ARG A 264 -5.58 -1.54 -22.06
N VAL A 265 -6.11 -2.55 -21.40
CA VAL A 265 -6.17 -2.67 -19.93
C VAL A 265 -4.89 -3.31 -19.42
N LYS A 266 -4.28 -2.71 -18.39
CA LYS A 266 -3.07 -3.21 -17.73
C LYS A 266 -3.29 -3.38 -16.23
N LEU A 267 -3.21 -4.61 -15.76
CA LEU A 267 -3.45 -4.99 -14.37
C LEU A 267 -2.14 -5.55 -13.77
N PRO A 268 -1.62 -4.99 -12.66
CA PRO A 268 -0.49 -5.60 -11.95
C PRO A 268 -0.80 -7.04 -11.55
N LYS A 269 0.12 -7.98 -11.80
CA LYS A 269 -0.04 -9.38 -11.37
C LYS A 269 0.08 -9.55 -9.86
N ALA A 270 0.79 -8.62 -9.21
CA ALA A 270 0.89 -8.55 -7.76
C ALA A 270 0.84 -7.07 -7.35
N LEU A 271 -0.19 -6.73 -6.59
CA LEU A 271 -0.35 -5.42 -5.98
C LEU A 271 -0.07 -5.54 -4.49
N ASP A 272 0.72 -4.61 -3.97
CA ASP A 272 0.98 -4.57 -2.53
C ASP A 272 -0.30 -4.13 -1.81
N CYS A 273 -0.40 -4.50 -0.54
CA CYS A 273 -1.55 -4.27 0.34
C CYS A 273 -2.06 -2.81 0.35
N ASP A 274 -1.16 -1.83 0.46
CA ASP A 274 -1.51 -0.39 0.50
C ASP A 274 -1.15 0.35 -0.79
N LYS A 275 -1.03 -0.36 -1.91
CA LYS A 275 -0.80 0.26 -3.22
C LYS A 275 -2.06 0.26 -4.07
N LEU A 276 -2.21 1.30 -4.88
CA LEU A 276 -3.20 1.41 -5.95
C LEU A 276 -2.51 1.42 -7.32
N SER A 277 -3.27 1.10 -8.37
CA SER A 277 -2.72 0.89 -9.70
C SER A 277 -2.55 2.19 -10.50
N ASN A 278 -1.47 2.94 -10.20
CA ASN A 278 -0.75 3.84 -11.12
C ASN A 278 -1.12 5.35 -11.18
N CYS A 279 -1.48 6.03 -10.08
CA CYS A 279 -1.72 7.49 -10.12
C CYS A 279 -0.96 8.28 -9.04
N THR A 280 0.37 8.37 -9.13
CA THR A 280 1.16 9.23 -8.23
C THR A 280 2.24 9.99 -8.96
N ASN A 281 2.60 11.15 -8.41
CA ASN A 281 3.66 12.01 -8.93
C ASN A 281 4.53 12.48 -7.77
N LEU A 282 5.23 11.53 -7.15
CA LEU A 282 6.05 11.77 -5.96
C LEU A 282 7.12 12.83 -6.19
N LYS A 283 7.73 12.83 -7.38
CA LYS A 283 8.69 13.87 -7.78
C LYS A 283 8.09 15.28 -7.73
N SER A 284 6.93 15.48 -8.35
CA SER A 284 6.29 16.80 -8.38
C SER A 284 5.76 17.21 -7.01
N PHE A 285 5.25 16.25 -6.22
CA PHE A 285 4.84 16.46 -4.84
C PHE A 285 6.00 16.96 -3.97
N VAL A 286 7.17 16.31 -4.05
CA VAL A 286 8.37 16.70 -3.30
C VAL A 286 8.84 18.09 -3.69
N LEU A 287 8.86 18.41 -4.99
CA LEU A 287 9.25 19.73 -5.46
C LEU A 287 8.26 20.83 -5.06
N LYS A 288 6.98 20.50 -4.97
CA LYS A 288 5.91 21.45 -4.66
C LYS A 288 5.89 21.84 -3.18
N PHE A 289 5.88 20.87 -2.28
CA PHE A 289 5.86 21.14 -0.83
C PHE A 289 7.26 21.37 -0.24
N GLY A 290 8.32 21.01 -0.96
CA GLY A 290 9.70 21.26 -0.56
C GLY A 290 10.02 20.64 0.80
N GLU A 291 10.58 21.45 1.70
CA GLU A 291 10.94 21.01 3.05
C GLU A 291 9.73 20.57 3.89
N ARG A 292 8.54 21.10 3.58
CA ARG A 292 7.29 20.80 4.29
C ARG A 292 6.76 19.39 4.04
N VAL A 293 7.33 18.66 3.09
CA VAL A 293 7.02 17.23 2.87
C VAL A 293 7.22 16.43 4.15
N MET A 294 8.24 16.74 4.94
CA MET A 294 8.50 16.03 6.19
C MET A 294 7.47 16.32 7.28
N LEU A 295 6.88 17.52 7.28
CA LEU A 295 5.74 17.82 8.15
C LEU A 295 4.53 16.94 7.81
N ILE A 296 4.23 16.77 6.52
CA ILE A 296 3.17 15.87 6.04
C ILE A 296 3.49 14.42 6.44
N PHE A 297 4.72 13.96 6.17
CA PHE A 297 5.20 12.62 6.53
C PHE A 297 5.02 12.33 8.02
N ASN A 298 5.47 13.25 8.89
CA ASN A 298 5.36 13.10 10.35
C ASN A 298 3.91 13.02 10.84
N ASN A 299 3.03 13.87 10.31
CA ASN A 299 1.61 13.84 10.68
C ASN A 299 0.95 12.52 10.27
N ILE A 300 1.27 12.00 9.08
CA ILE A 300 0.75 10.70 8.63
C ILE A 300 1.29 9.55 9.50
N LEU A 301 2.60 9.56 9.78
CA LEU A 301 3.29 8.57 10.62
C LEU A 301 2.67 8.49 12.02
N LEU A 302 2.29 9.65 12.58
CA LEU A 302 1.72 9.78 13.92
C LEU A 302 0.18 9.71 13.94
N GLU A 303 -0.45 9.20 12.88
CA GLU A 303 -1.91 9.01 12.82
C GLU A 303 -2.72 10.30 12.99
N LYS A 304 -2.18 11.44 12.56
CA LYS A 304 -2.88 12.73 12.49
C LYS A 304 -3.75 12.83 11.23
N ARG A 305 -4.82 13.62 11.32
CA ARG A 305 -5.78 13.89 10.24
C ARG A 305 -5.20 14.91 9.27
N VAL A 306 -4.90 14.48 8.04
CA VAL A 306 -4.28 15.32 7.00
C VAL A 306 -5.29 15.55 5.87
N MET A 307 -5.51 16.81 5.51
CA MET A 307 -6.43 17.19 4.42
C MET A 307 -5.72 18.03 3.38
N PHE A 308 -5.80 17.63 2.11
CA PHE A 308 -5.40 18.42 0.96
C PHE A 308 -6.60 19.18 0.44
N ILE A 309 -6.45 20.50 0.28
CA ILE A 309 -7.51 21.40 -0.15
C ILE A 309 -7.02 22.12 -1.40
N GLY A 310 -7.80 22.02 -2.48
CA GLY A 310 -7.49 22.70 -3.75
C GLY A 310 -8.72 23.34 -4.38
N ASN A 311 -8.67 24.62 -4.64
CA ASN A 311 -9.71 25.35 -5.35
C ASN A 311 -9.60 25.16 -6.88
N LYS A 312 -10.71 24.83 -7.54
CA LYS A 312 -10.78 24.68 -9.02
C LYS A 312 -9.86 23.62 -9.62
N HIS A 313 -9.30 22.74 -8.80
CA HIS A 313 -8.59 21.57 -9.28
C HIS A 313 -9.57 20.41 -9.52
N SER A 314 -9.25 19.59 -10.51
CA SER A 314 -9.97 18.35 -10.79
C SER A 314 -9.91 17.40 -9.59
N SER A 315 -10.97 16.62 -9.41
CA SER A 315 -11.07 15.62 -8.32
C SER A 315 -9.97 14.57 -8.43
N LYS A 316 -9.53 14.28 -9.66
CA LYS A 316 -8.37 13.41 -9.94
C LYS A 316 -7.11 13.93 -9.24
N VAL A 317 -6.83 15.22 -9.35
CA VAL A 317 -5.64 15.85 -8.75
C VAL A 317 -5.68 15.67 -7.23
N MET A 318 -6.84 15.80 -6.59
CA MET A 318 -6.98 15.58 -5.15
C MET A 318 -6.60 14.14 -4.77
N SER A 319 -7.12 13.17 -5.51
CA SER A 319 -6.80 11.75 -5.27
C SER A 319 -5.32 11.44 -5.47
N GLU A 320 -4.67 12.07 -6.46
CA GLU A 320 -3.23 11.92 -6.70
C GLU A 320 -2.39 12.40 -5.51
N TYR A 321 -2.76 13.51 -4.84
CA TYR A 321 -2.05 13.97 -3.62
C TYR A 321 -2.19 12.96 -2.47
N VAL A 322 -3.40 12.44 -2.26
CA VAL A 322 -3.66 11.42 -1.23
C VAL A 322 -2.83 10.16 -1.51
N TYR A 323 -2.88 9.61 -2.72
CA TYR A 323 -2.13 8.40 -3.08
C TYR A 323 -0.62 8.61 -3.08
N THR A 324 -0.14 9.80 -3.45
CA THR A 324 1.29 10.12 -3.37
C THR A 324 1.78 10.05 -1.92
N CYS A 325 0.94 10.41 -0.95
CA CYS A 325 1.29 10.25 0.45
C CYS A 325 1.49 8.79 0.86
N LEU A 326 0.65 7.88 0.38
CA LEU A 326 0.79 6.44 0.64
C LEU A 326 2.12 5.92 0.06
N GLU A 327 2.52 6.40 -1.12
CA GLU A 327 3.77 5.98 -1.76
C GLU A 327 5.04 6.48 -1.08
N MET A 328 4.98 7.60 -0.34
CA MET A 328 6.11 8.05 0.48
C MET A 328 6.50 7.02 1.55
N PHE A 329 5.55 6.19 1.99
CA PHE A 329 5.83 5.12 2.94
C PHE A 329 6.26 3.87 2.17
N THR A 330 7.56 3.77 1.94
CA THR A 330 8.20 2.56 1.38
C THR A 330 9.11 1.97 2.48
N PRO A 331 9.14 0.65 2.76
CA PRO A 331 8.16 -0.33 2.31
C PRO A 331 6.72 0.09 2.74
N PRO A 332 5.69 -0.21 1.92
CA PRO A 332 4.30 0.14 2.24
C PRO A 332 3.88 -0.30 3.63
N MET A 333 3.29 0.63 4.39
CA MET A 333 2.83 0.41 5.75
C MET A 333 1.36 -0.02 5.75
N ILE A 334 1.11 -1.24 6.23
CA ILE A 334 -0.24 -1.82 6.28
C ILE A 334 -1.16 -1.01 7.18
N GLY A 335 -2.28 -0.59 6.61
CA GLY A 335 -3.31 0.22 7.25
C GLY A 335 -3.37 1.65 6.73
N LEU A 336 -2.39 2.10 5.93
CA LEU A 336 -2.44 3.43 5.32
C LEU A 336 -3.56 3.57 4.30
N LEU A 337 -3.81 2.54 3.49
CA LEU A 337 -4.91 2.59 2.53
C LEU A 337 -6.28 2.68 3.22
N TYR A 338 -6.42 2.10 4.41
CA TYR A 338 -7.62 2.24 5.24
C TYR A 338 -7.82 3.68 5.76
N ARG A 339 -6.76 4.50 5.81
CA ARG A 339 -6.87 5.90 6.19
C ARG A 339 -7.05 6.83 4.98
N ALA A 340 -6.87 6.32 3.76
CA ALA A 340 -6.96 7.12 2.55
C ALA A 340 -8.43 7.41 2.17
N LEU A 341 -8.73 8.69 2.00
CA LEU A 341 -9.98 9.24 1.48
C LEU A 341 -9.65 10.03 0.23
N PRO A 342 -9.53 9.37 -0.94
CA PRO A 342 -8.93 9.99 -2.14
C PRO A 342 -9.65 11.25 -2.57
N PHE A 343 -10.96 11.30 -2.32
CA PHE A 343 -11.78 12.47 -2.49
C PHE A 343 -12.84 12.51 -1.37
N ILE A 344 -13.23 13.71 -0.94
CA ILE A 344 -14.35 13.96 -0.02
C ILE A 344 -15.15 15.18 -0.49
N THR A 345 -16.44 15.16 -0.19
CA THR A 345 -17.37 16.29 -0.37
C THR A 345 -17.96 16.74 0.97
N LEU A 346 -18.75 17.81 0.96
CA LEU A 346 -19.51 18.24 2.15
C LEU A 346 -20.59 17.25 2.56
N ASN A 347 -21.04 16.39 1.64
CA ASN A 347 -22.05 15.37 1.93
C ASN A 347 -21.42 14.13 2.59
N SER A 348 -20.12 13.92 2.40
CA SER A 348 -19.38 12.76 2.91
C SER A 348 -18.54 13.08 4.16
N ILE A 349 -19.01 13.99 5.03
CA ILE A 349 -18.30 14.40 6.26
C ILE A 349 -18.23 13.24 7.28
N ASN A 350 -19.19 12.31 7.23
CA ASN A 350 -19.18 11.06 8.01
C ASN A 350 -17.86 10.29 7.86
N LEU A 351 -17.23 10.32 6.68
CA LEU A 351 -15.95 9.65 6.43
C LEU A 351 -14.80 10.23 7.26
N LEU A 352 -14.90 11.48 7.73
CA LEU A 352 -13.88 12.14 8.56
C LEU A 352 -13.79 11.57 9.99
N GLN A 353 -14.68 10.64 10.35
CA GLN A 353 -14.58 9.87 11.59
C GLN A 353 -13.44 8.83 11.55
N ILE A 354 -12.90 8.52 10.36
CA ILE A 354 -11.78 7.58 10.23
C ILE A 354 -10.55 8.17 10.95
N PRO A 355 -9.98 7.48 11.96
CA PRO A 355 -8.85 7.98 12.71
C PRO A 355 -7.64 8.25 11.81
N GLY A 356 -7.06 9.45 11.94
CA GLY A 356 -5.89 9.85 11.18
C GLY A 356 -6.07 9.84 9.67
N TYR A 357 -7.26 10.06 9.13
CA TYR A 357 -7.49 9.99 7.69
C TYR A 357 -6.51 10.88 6.88
N ILE A 358 -6.31 10.54 5.62
CA ILE A 358 -5.62 11.35 4.61
C ILE A 358 -6.63 11.66 3.51
N ALA A 359 -7.11 12.89 3.43
CA ALA A 359 -8.21 13.28 2.54
C ALA A 359 -7.81 14.32 1.50
N GLY A 360 -8.51 14.32 0.37
CA GLY A 360 -8.43 15.37 -0.65
C GLY A 360 -9.81 15.97 -0.94
N THR A 361 -9.90 17.30 -1.06
CA THR A 361 -11.16 17.98 -1.38
C THR A 361 -10.94 19.18 -2.28
N ASN A 362 -11.89 19.42 -3.17
CA ASN A 362 -11.90 20.64 -3.98
C ASN A 362 -12.69 21.79 -3.34
N ASN A 363 -13.28 21.55 -2.16
CA ASN A 363 -14.17 22.51 -1.51
C ASN A 363 -13.40 23.34 -0.46
N VAL A 364 -13.19 24.63 -0.81
CA VAL A 364 -12.45 25.61 0.01
C VAL A 364 -13.07 25.84 1.39
N LEU A 365 -14.36 25.55 1.59
CA LEU A 365 -15.00 25.72 2.89
C LEU A 365 -14.29 24.92 4.00
N PHE A 366 -13.65 23.80 3.66
CA PHE A 366 -12.86 23.04 4.61
C PHE A 366 -11.72 23.85 5.24
N GLU A 367 -11.14 24.85 4.57
CA GLU A 367 -10.04 25.67 5.13
C GLU A 367 -10.41 26.35 6.46
N THR A 368 -11.69 26.71 6.59
CA THR A 368 -12.24 27.37 7.77
C THR A 368 -12.64 26.39 8.88
N LYS A 369 -12.86 25.11 8.54
CA LYS A 369 -13.32 24.07 9.46
C LYS A 369 -12.15 23.36 10.14
N THR A 370 -11.43 24.08 11.00
CA THR A 370 -10.23 23.58 11.70
C THR A 370 -10.48 22.33 12.54
N ALA A 371 -11.70 22.12 13.02
CA ALA A 371 -12.07 20.92 13.78
C ALA A 371 -11.98 19.62 12.97
N TYR A 372 -11.97 19.69 11.64
CA TYR A 372 -11.99 18.50 10.81
C TYR A 372 -10.61 17.89 10.58
N TYR A 373 -9.53 18.67 10.59
CA TYR A 373 -8.18 18.19 10.33
C TYR A 373 -7.20 18.62 11.42
N ASP A 374 -6.07 17.93 11.52
CA ASP A 374 -4.93 18.38 12.31
C ASP A 374 -3.96 19.18 11.42
N LEU A 375 -3.86 18.78 10.14
CA LEU A 375 -3.03 19.40 9.12
C LEU A 375 -3.83 19.66 7.85
N ALA A 376 -3.89 20.90 7.38
CA ALA A 376 -4.42 21.27 6.07
C ALA A 376 -3.29 21.72 5.13
N CYS A 377 -3.27 21.14 3.94
CA CYS A 377 -2.33 21.42 2.87
C CYS A 377 -3.05 22.14 1.74
N GLU A 378 -2.81 23.44 1.59
CA GLU A 378 -3.34 24.25 0.49
C GLU A 378 -2.52 23.99 -0.79
N ILE A 379 -3.18 23.52 -1.84
CA ILE A 379 -2.50 23.06 -3.06
C ILE A 379 -1.99 24.25 -3.87
N GLU A 380 -2.73 25.36 -3.97
CA GLU A 380 -2.39 26.51 -4.80
C GLU A 380 -1.13 27.21 -4.28
N SER A 381 -1.13 27.53 -2.99
CA SER A 381 -0.06 28.29 -2.34
C SER A 381 1.06 27.39 -1.81
N SER A 382 0.84 26.07 -1.75
CA SER A 382 1.71 25.10 -1.05
C SER A 382 1.93 25.44 0.44
N LYS A 383 0.98 26.20 1.04
CA LYS A 383 0.95 26.49 2.47
C LYS A 383 0.40 25.31 3.24
N ILE A 384 0.93 25.15 4.45
CA ILE A 384 0.44 24.17 5.41
C ILE A 384 -0.08 24.93 6.62
N LYS A 385 -1.29 24.60 7.04
CA LYS A 385 -1.96 25.13 8.22
C LYS A 385 -2.13 24.00 9.23
N ILE A 386 -1.68 24.24 10.45
CA ILE A 386 -1.84 23.30 11.57
C ILE A 386 -3.05 23.77 12.37
N SER A 387 -3.98 22.85 12.61
CA SER A 387 -5.13 23.12 13.49
C SER A 387 -4.67 23.10 14.95
N ARG A 388 -5.10 24.10 15.73
CA ARG A 388 -4.81 24.22 17.16
C ARG A 388 -6.11 23.99 17.93
N GLU A 389 -6.46 22.73 18.14
CA GLU A 389 -7.56 22.35 19.04
C GLU A 389 -7.00 21.36 20.07
N GLY A 390 -6.35 21.88 21.11
CA GLY A 390 -5.75 21.14 22.22
C GLY A 390 -5.19 22.08 23.30
N GLU A 391 -5.05 21.61 24.54
CA GLU A 391 -4.49 22.39 25.67
C GLU A 391 -3.09 22.92 25.31
N GLU A 392 -2.86 24.23 25.53
CA GLU A 392 -1.68 24.96 25.04
C GLU A 392 -0.34 24.44 25.60
N ASP A 393 -0.37 23.67 26.69
CA ASP A 393 0.82 23.35 27.49
C ASP A 393 1.71 22.22 26.92
N ASP A 394 1.22 21.37 26.01
CA ASP A 394 1.96 20.21 25.45
C ASP A 394 2.29 20.34 23.94
N PHE A 395 1.96 21.46 23.30
CA PHE A 395 2.19 21.68 21.87
C PHE A 395 3.65 22.04 21.59
N ILE A 396 4.35 21.19 20.83
CA ILE A 396 5.67 21.47 20.29
C ILE A 396 5.51 21.88 18.83
N HIS A 397 6.00 23.07 18.48
CA HIS A 397 5.99 23.51 17.08
C HIS A 397 6.86 22.54 16.26
N PRO A 398 6.48 22.19 15.01
CA PRO A 398 7.26 21.24 14.23
C PRO A 398 8.71 21.64 13.96
N ASP A 399 9.01 22.94 14.02
CA ASP A 399 10.37 23.48 13.88
C ASP A 399 11.19 23.34 15.17
N ASP A 400 10.53 23.16 16.32
CA ASP A 400 11.13 22.97 17.64
C ASP A 400 11.31 21.47 17.98
N GLU A 401 10.84 20.58 17.12
CA GLU A 401 11.02 19.13 17.29
C GLU A 401 12.50 18.74 17.16
N SER A 402 12.95 17.83 18.03
CA SER A 402 14.36 17.38 18.04
C SER A 402 14.82 16.71 16.74
N HIS A 403 13.89 16.11 15.98
CA HIS A 403 14.18 15.49 14.67
C HIS A 403 14.10 16.46 13.48
N HIS A 404 13.74 17.73 13.70
CA HIS A 404 13.50 18.71 12.63
C HIS A 404 14.69 18.87 11.69
N GLU A 405 15.89 19.08 12.24
CA GLU A 405 17.09 19.27 11.42
C GLU A 405 17.47 17.99 10.65
N CYS A 406 17.20 16.81 11.22
CA CYS A 406 17.40 15.54 10.52
C CYS A 406 16.46 15.40 9.31
N ASP A 407 15.19 15.73 9.50
CA ASP A 407 14.17 15.78 8.44
C ASP A 407 14.57 16.75 7.32
N LEU A 408 15.03 17.95 7.68
CA LEU A 408 15.52 18.95 6.73
C LEU A 408 16.72 18.44 5.94
N ASN A 409 17.70 17.84 6.60
CA ASN A 409 18.87 17.28 5.95
C ASN A 409 18.51 16.18 4.96
N PHE A 410 17.58 15.29 5.33
CA PHE A 410 17.06 14.26 4.45
C PHE A 410 16.38 14.87 3.20
N ILE A 411 15.40 15.74 3.41
CA ILE A 411 14.56 16.24 2.30
C ILE A 411 15.33 17.20 1.39
N ARG A 412 16.24 18.04 1.93
CA ARG A 412 17.10 18.92 1.13
C ARG A 412 18.03 18.12 0.22
N ARG A 413 18.62 17.01 0.72
CA ARG A 413 19.46 16.11 -0.11
C ARG A 413 18.65 15.52 -1.26
N LEU A 414 17.42 15.06 -0.98
CA LEU A 414 16.53 14.53 -2.00
C LEU A 414 16.14 15.59 -3.04
N ILE A 415 15.70 16.78 -2.60
CA ILE A 415 15.36 17.90 -3.49
C ILE A 415 16.54 18.28 -4.36
N ASN A 416 17.74 18.38 -3.78
CA ASN A 416 18.96 18.67 -4.54
C ASN A 416 19.26 17.58 -5.57
N ARG A 417 19.12 16.29 -5.22
CA ARG A 417 19.30 15.18 -6.15
C ARG A 417 18.27 15.21 -7.29
N ILE A 418 17.02 15.59 -7.02
CA ILE A 418 15.96 15.75 -8.01
C ILE A 418 16.26 16.91 -8.98
N LYS A 419 16.77 18.04 -8.45
CA LYS A 419 17.06 19.25 -9.24
C LYS A 419 18.34 19.13 -10.08
N THR A 420 19.37 18.47 -9.56
CA THR A 420 20.72 18.49 -10.16
C THR A 420 20.94 17.43 -11.23
N LYS A 421 20.22 16.31 -11.17
CA LYS A 421 20.42 15.16 -12.06
C LYS A 421 19.09 14.50 -12.36
N ALA A 422 18.99 13.85 -13.52
CA ALA A 422 17.90 12.94 -13.78
C ALA A 422 17.84 11.89 -12.66
N ILE A 423 16.67 11.74 -12.05
CA ILE A 423 16.38 10.77 -11.02
C ILE A 423 15.11 10.04 -11.45
N TYR A 424 15.12 8.73 -11.25
CA TYR A 424 13.96 7.88 -11.51
C TYR A 424 13.03 7.82 -10.29
N ASP A 425 11.75 7.51 -10.49
CA ASP A 425 10.77 7.49 -9.40
C ASP A 425 11.12 6.46 -8.33
N TYR A 426 11.73 5.33 -8.74
CA TYR A 426 12.19 4.31 -7.82
C TYR A 426 13.31 4.80 -6.90
N GLU A 427 14.20 5.68 -7.38
CA GLU A 427 15.29 6.23 -6.57
C GLU A 427 14.71 7.14 -5.48
N ILE A 428 13.70 7.95 -5.81
CA ILE A 428 13.00 8.79 -4.84
C ILE A 428 12.37 7.91 -3.75
N LYS A 429 11.72 6.80 -4.14
CA LYS A 429 11.16 5.82 -3.21
C LYS A 429 12.24 5.17 -2.34
N ASP A 430 13.43 4.90 -2.86
CA ASP A 430 14.55 4.35 -2.07
C ASP A 430 15.08 5.32 -1.00
N TYR A 431 15.05 6.63 -1.27
CA TYR A 431 15.39 7.65 -0.26
C TYR A 431 14.43 7.58 0.92
N PHE A 432 13.11 7.65 0.65
CA PHE A 432 12.10 7.50 1.69
C PHE A 432 12.17 6.14 2.38
N ALA A 433 12.47 5.08 1.62
CA ALA A 433 12.59 3.74 2.18
C ALA A 433 13.72 3.60 3.17
N SER A 434 14.88 4.14 2.83
CA SER A 434 16.02 4.16 3.75
C SER A 434 15.67 4.94 5.03
N TYR A 435 15.02 6.10 4.89
CA TYR A 435 14.62 6.95 6.01
C TYR A 435 13.61 6.28 6.95
N LEU A 436 12.49 5.81 6.41
CA LEU A 436 11.44 5.15 7.18
C LEU A 436 11.96 3.88 7.84
N GLN A 437 12.76 3.11 7.13
CA GLN A 437 13.28 1.85 7.65
C GLN A 437 14.23 2.05 8.84
N THR A 438 15.04 3.11 8.86
CA THR A 438 15.82 3.47 10.05
C THR A 438 14.90 3.73 11.25
N LEU A 439 13.79 4.45 11.06
CA LEU A 439 12.81 4.66 12.13
C LEU A 439 12.16 3.35 12.60
N LEU A 440 11.79 2.46 11.67
CA LEU A 440 11.21 1.16 11.99
C LEU A 440 12.18 0.27 12.77
N ASP A 441 13.45 0.20 12.34
CA ASP A 441 14.49 -0.59 12.99
C ASP A 441 14.72 -0.09 14.44
N LEU A 442 14.79 1.22 14.65
CA LEU A 442 14.90 1.82 15.98
C LEU A 442 13.64 1.63 16.83
N ALA A 443 12.45 1.63 16.22
CA ALA A 443 11.21 1.39 16.93
C ALA A 443 11.06 -0.08 17.37
N LEU A 444 11.56 -1.03 16.58
CA LEU A 444 11.57 -2.45 16.95
C LEU A 444 12.63 -2.80 17.99
N SER A 445 13.78 -2.13 17.97
CA SER A 445 14.88 -2.46 18.88
C SER A 445 14.50 -2.19 20.34
N SER A 446 14.99 -3.08 21.20
CA SER A 446 14.92 -2.95 22.66
C SER A 446 16.01 -2.01 23.18
N ASP A 447 17.16 -1.97 22.49
CA ASP A 447 18.31 -1.12 22.78
C ASP A 447 19.11 -0.84 21.47
N PRO A 448 18.63 0.10 20.63
CA PRO A 448 19.23 0.36 19.32
C PRO A 448 20.65 0.93 19.40
N VAL A 449 21.02 1.53 20.54
CA VAL A 449 22.34 2.12 20.76
C VAL A 449 23.36 1.02 21.08
N SER A 450 22.97 0.03 21.89
CA SER A 450 23.81 -1.15 22.18
C SER A 450 23.96 -2.08 20.98
N ASP A 451 22.97 -2.13 20.08
CA ASP A 451 23.07 -2.96 18.86
C ASP A 451 24.14 -2.42 17.88
N TYR A 452 24.47 -1.11 17.97
CA TYR A 452 25.41 -0.42 17.07
C TYR A 452 26.29 0.61 17.80
N PRO A 453 27.15 0.19 18.75
CA PRO A 453 27.88 1.08 19.64
C PRO A 453 28.88 2.00 18.92
N HIS A 454 29.26 1.66 17.69
CA HIS A 454 30.23 2.43 16.89
C HIS A 454 29.61 3.31 15.80
N ASN A 455 28.28 3.28 15.62
CA ASN A 455 27.61 4.07 14.60
C ASN A 455 27.08 5.39 15.17
N LYS A 456 27.96 6.38 15.30
CA LYS A 456 27.61 7.72 15.85
C LYS A 456 26.45 8.39 15.12
N VAL A 457 26.38 8.26 13.79
CA VAL A 457 25.29 8.85 12.99
C VAL A 457 23.95 8.22 13.36
N LEU A 458 23.91 6.90 13.56
CA LEU A 458 22.70 6.20 13.98
C LEU A 458 22.30 6.55 15.42
N GLN A 459 23.29 6.73 16.31
CA GLN A 459 23.05 7.16 17.70
C GLN A 459 22.46 8.58 17.73
N GLU A 460 23.08 9.53 17.04
CA GLU A 460 22.57 10.91 16.91
C GLU A 460 21.16 10.92 16.31
N PHE A 461 20.92 10.11 15.27
CA PHE A 461 19.60 9.95 14.68
C PHE A 461 18.60 9.39 15.71
N ALA A 462 18.97 8.36 16.47
CA ALA A 462 18.09 7.75 17.48
C ALA A 462 17.73 8.74 18.60
N ASP A 463 18.70 9.51 19.08
CA ASP A 463 18.51 10.51 20.13
C ASP A 463 17.55 11.62 19.67
N GLN A 464 17.81 12.18 18.48
CA GLN A 464 16.95 13.19 17.86
C GLN A 464 15.53 12.68 17.61
N ASN A 465 15.35 11.37 17.42
CA ASN A 465 14.08 10.75 17.09
C ASN A 465 13.36 10.08 18.26
N SER A 466 13.93 10.11 19.46
CA SER A 466 13.43 9.41 20.63
C SER A 466 11.94 9.68 20.92
N ARG A 467 11.52 10.95 20.92
CA ARG A 467 10.12 11.36 21.10
C ARG A 467 9.22 10.89 19.95
N ARG A 468 9.61 11.15 18.69
CA ARG A 468 8.86 10.72 17.50
C ARG A 468 8.64 9.21 17.49
N ILE A 469 9.68 8.43 17.79
CA ILE A 469 9.63 6.97 17.89
C ILE A 469 8.69 6.53 19.02
N SER A 470 8.78 7.16 20.20
CA SER A 470 7.89 6.87 21.33
C SER A 470 6.41 7.09 20.99
N LEU A 471 6.09 8.19 20.29
CA LEU A 471 4.74 8.45 19.80
C LEU A 471 4.32 7.46 18.72
N PHE A 472 5.19 7.19 17.74
CA PHE A 472 4.94 6.23 16.68
C PHE A 472 4.66 4.83 17.22
N LYS A 473 5.35 4.38 18.28
CA LYS A 473 5.09 3.09 18.95
C LYS A 473 3.64 2.92 19.45
N LYS A 474 2.92 4.03 19.67
CA LYS A 474 1.52 4.03 20.13
C LYS A 474 0.51 3.91 18.99
N THR A 475 0.94 4.09 17.75
CA THR A 475 0.06 4.09 16.56
C THR A 475 -0.41 2.70 16.18
N SER A 476 -1.57 2.62 15.52
CA SER A 476 -2.06 1.37 14.93
C SER A 476 -1.13 0.87 13.81
N LEU A 477 -0.54 1.77 13.03
CA LEU A 477 0.46 1.45 12.00
C LEU A 477 1.65 0.66 12.57
N PHE A 478 2.26 1.14 13.66
CA PHE A 478 3.37 0.42 14.29
C PHE A 478 2.92 -0.91 14.88
N ARG A 479 1.76 -0.96 15.52
CA ARG A 479 1.21 -2.21 16.07
C ARG A 479 1.01 -3.28 14.99
N ILE A 480 0.45 -2.91 13.84
CA ILE A 480 0.29 -3.81 12.69
C ILE A 480 1.66 -4.27 12.19
N TYR A 481 2.61 -3.33 12.02
CA TYR A 481 3.96 -3.66 11.60
C TYR A 481 4.64 -4.63 12.55
N LYS A 482 4.61 -4.37 13.87
CA LYS A 482 5.16 -5.23 14.91
C LYS A 482 4.53 -6.63 14.89
N ASN A 483 3.22 -6.74 14.67
CA ASN A 483 2.56 -8.04 14.56
C ASN A 483 3.07 -8.83 13.36
N ILE A 484 3.26 -8.20 12.20
CA ILE A 484 3.85 -8.84 11.02
C ILE A 484 5.26 -9.35 11.33
N GLN A 485 6.08 -8.55 12.03
CA GLN A 485 7.41 -8.96 12.48
C GLN A 485 7.35 -10.18 13.40
N ASN A 486 6.41 -10.20 14.36
CA ASN A 486 6.22 -11.33 15.25
C ASN A 486 5.85 -12.61 14.49
N PHE A 487 4.91 -12.55 13.55
CA PHE A 487 4.56 -13.70 12.73
C PHE A 487 5.75 -14.24 11.94
N MET A 488 6.58 -13.35 11.36
CA MET A 488 7.81 -13.77 10.68
C MET A 488 8.76 -14.49 11.65
N GLY A 489 8.84 -14.05 12.91
CA GLY A 489 9.64 -14.72 13.93
C GLY A 489 9.23 -16.16 14.24
N TYR A 490 7.94 -16.48 14.14
CA TYR A 490 7.42 -17.83 14.41
C TYR A 490 7.50 -18.78 13.21
N GLU A 491 7.67 -18.26 12.00
CA GLU A 491 7.83 -19.08 10.80
C GLU A 491 9.22 -19.73 10.75
N VAL A 492 9.26 -21.03 11.07
CA VAL A 492 10.47 -21.87 10.95
C VAL A 492 10.36 -22.74 9.70
N ARG A 493 11.36 -22.68 8.82
CA ARG A 493 11.49 -23.57 7.65
C ARG A 493 12.89 -24.13 7.57
N SER A 494 13.01 -25.43 7.32
CA SER A 494 14.30 -26.16 7.43
C SER A 494 14.94 -26.09 8.82
N GLY A 495 14.17 -25.80 9.89
CA GLY A 495 14.73 -25.55 11.21
C GLY A 495 15.36 -24.17 11.39
N ILE A 496 15.34 -23.31 10.37
CA ILE A 496 15.83 -21.93 10.43
C ILE A 496 14.62 -20.99 10.45
N SER A 497 14.60 -20.06 11.40
CA SER A 497 13.57 -19.02 11.47
C SER A 497 13.90 -17.85 10.55
N MET A 498 12.87 -17.16 10.04
CA MET A 498 13.07 -15.91 9.29
C MET A 498 13.78 -14.83 10.13
N PHE A 499 13.54 -14.80 11.45
CA PHE A 499 14.22 -13.86 12.35
C PHE A 499 15.74 -14.11 12.38
N LYS A 500 16.18 -15.37 12.46
CA LYS A 500 17.61 -15.72 12.42
C LYS A 500 18.23 -15.25 11.09
N LEU A 501 17.55 -15.48 9.97
CA LEU A 501 18.03 -15.04 8.66
C LEU A 501 18.10 -13.51 8.58
N GLU A 502 17.08 -12.80 9.04
CA GLU A 502 17.07 -11.35 9.04
C GLU A 502 18.20 -10.78 9.92
N GLU A 503 18.43 -11.38 11.09
CA GLU A 503 19.55 -11.04 11.97
C GLU A 503 20.91 -11.28 11.29
N ASN A 504 21.09 -12.42 10.64
CA ASN A 504 22.28 -12.73 9.86
C ASN A 504 22.52 -11.70 8.74
N VAL A 505 21.47 -11.34 7.99
CA VAL A 505 21.57 -10.31 6.94
C VAL A 505 21.87 -8.93 7.54
N ARG A 506 21.28 -8.59 8.68
CA ARG A 506 21.55 -7.34 9.41
C ARG A 506 23.02 -7.27 9.85
N ARG A 507 23.56 -8.37 10.38
CA ARG A 507 24.98 -8.48 10.73
C ARG A 507 25.87 -8.25 9.51
N LEU A 508 25.57 -8.85 8.36
CA LEU A 508 26.34 -8.64 7.12
C LEU A 508 26.32 -7.19 6.62
N ARG A 509 25.25 -6.42 6.88
CA ARG A 509 25.13 -5.03 6.45
C ARG A 509 25.90 -4.04 7.32
N PHE A 510 25.92 -4.29 8.62
CA PHE A 510 26.27 -3.24 9.59
C PHE A 510 27.41 -3.62 10.54
N SER A 511 27.79 -4.89 10.64
CA SER A 511 28.89 -5.28 11.53
C SER A 511 30.21 -4.78 10.97
N ALA A 512 30.97 -4.04 11.77
CA ALA A 512 32.29 -3.52 11.38
C ALA A 512 33.34 -4.63 11.21
N SER A 513 33.21 -5.73 11.96
CA SER A 513 34.07 -6.91 11.88
C SER A 513 33.29 -8.14 12.35
N MET A 514 33.55 -9.29 11.74
CA MET A 514 32.96 -10.57 12.13
C MET A 514 34.03 -11.66 12.10
N SER A 515 33.95 -12.64 13.01
CA SER A 515 34.84 -13.80 12.97
C SER A 515 34.53 -14.66 11.74
N GLU A 516 35.56 -15.32 11.21
CA GLU A 516 35.41 -16.24 10.07
C GLU A 516 34.43 -17.37 10.37
N GLU A 517 34.45 -17.90 11.60
CA GLU A 517 33.50 -18.93 12.06
C GLU A 517 32.04 -18.46 11.98
N LEU A 518 31.77 -17.24 12.44
CA LEU A 518 30.43 -16.66 12.39
C LEU A 518 30.00 -16.41 10.94
N LEU A 519 30.90 -15.91 10.10
CA LEU A 519 30.64 -15.68 8.69
C LEU A 519 30.33 -17.00 7.96
N ARG A 520 31.09 -18.07 8.23
CA ARG A 520 30.81 -19.43 7.72
C ARG A 520 29.43 -19.93 8.18
N SER A 521 29.10 -19.76 9.46
CA SER A 521 27.80 -20.18 9.99
C SER A 521 26.65 -19.46 9.29
N ILE A 522 26.78 -18.16 9.03
CA ILE A 522 25.76 -17.35 8.37
C ILE A 522 25.52 -17.83 6.93
N PHE A 523 26.59 -18.05 6.17
CA PHE A 523 26.47 -18.51 4.78
C PHE A 523 26.01 -19.98 4.70
N MET A 524 26.34 -20.80 5.70
CA MET A 524 25.78 -22.14 5.83
C MET A 524 24.26 -22.08 6.07
N ASP A 525 23.79 -21.24 6.99
CA ASP A 525 22.36 -21.04 7.24
C ASP A 525 21.62 -20.60 5.96
N PHE A 526 22.21 -19.70 5.17
CA PHE A 526 21.63 -19.24 3.91
C PHE A 526 21.52 -20.37 2.89
N LYS A 527 22.57 -21.17 2.76
CA LYS A 527 22.60 -22.35 1.89
C LYS A 527 21.56 -23.38 2.31
N GLU A 528 21.45 -23.70 3.60
CA GLU A 528 20.48 -24.68 4.11
C GLU A 528 19.03 -24.21 3.95
N PHE A 529 18.79 -22.91 4.05
CA PHE A 529 17.48 -22.33 3.80
C PHE A 529 17.12 -22.33 2.31
N LEU A 530 18.05 -21.96 1.42
CA LEU A 530 17.83 -21.91 -0.02
C LEU A 530 17.79 -23.32 -0.61
N THR A 531 16.59 -23.77 -0.98
CA THR A 531 16.39 -25.07 -1.64
C THR A 531 16.15 -24.87 -3.13
N PRO A 532 16.91 -25.55 -4.01
CA PRO A 532 16.68 -25.50 -5.45
C PRO A 532 15.22 -25.81 -5.80
N ALA A 533 14.66 -25.06 -6.75
CA ALA A 533 13.27 -25.17 -7.21
C ALA A 533 12.17 -24.92 -6.14
N ASP A 534 12.49 -24.57 -4.89
CA ASP A 534 11.50 -24.13 -3.89
C ASP A 534 11.22 -22.62 -4.03
N HIS A 535 10.17 -22.32 -4.80
CA HIS A 535 9.74 -20.95 -5.07
C HIS A 535 9.54 -20.11 -3.80
N ASP A 536 8.87 -20.65 -2.79
CA ASP A 536 8.48 -19.87 -1.61
C ASP A 536 9.68 -19.53 -0.72
N ARG A 537 10.61 -20.48 -0.53
CA ARG A 537 11.87 -20.20 0.20
C ARG A 537 12.70 -19.16 -0.51
N ILE A 538 12.80 -19.23 -1.84
CA ILE A 538 13.54 -18.25 -2.63
C ILE A 538 12.91 -16.86 -2.51
N ILE A 539 11.58 -16.75 -2.62
CA ILE A 539 10.88 -15.47 -2.46
C ILE A 539 11.09 -14.88 -1.06
N ARG A 540 10.95 -15.69 0.00
CA ARG A 540 11.18 -15.25 1.38
C ARG A 540 12.61 -14.83 1.65
N PHE A 541 13.57 -15.54 1.07
CA PHE A 541 14.97 -15.14 1.14
C PHE A 541 15.18 -13.78 0.46
N LEU A 542 14.68 -13.60 -0.77
CA LEU A 542 14.78 -12.34 -1.52
C LEU A 542 14.09 -11.16 -0.81
N TYR A 543 13.02 -11.41 -0.04
CA TYR A 543 12.37 -10.40 0.79
C TYR A 543 13.33 -9.74 1.79
N LEU A 544 14.35 -10.47 2.27
CA LEU A 544 15.36 -9.94 3.19
C LEU A 544 16.36 -9.00 2.52
N PHE A 545 16.39 -8.95 1.18
CA PHE A 545 17.33 -8.16 0.37
C PHE A 545 16.63 -7.10 -0.47
N PRO A 546 15.87 -6.16 0.14
CA PRO A 546 15.27 -5.08 -0.62
C PRO A 546 16.34 -4.14 -1.19
N ARG A 547 16.07 -3.53 -2.34
CA ARG A 547 17.05 -2.71 -3.08
C ARG A 547 17.64 -1.56 -2.26
N HIS A 548 16.82 -0.82 -1.52
CA HIS A 548 17.28 0.30 -0.69
C HIS A 548 18.24 -0.13 0.44
N LYS A 549 18.26 -1.41 0.85
CA LYS A 549 19.25 -1.99 1.78
C LYS A 549 20.42 -2.69 1.07
N GLY A 550 20.74 -2.26 -0.16
CA GLY A 550 21.84 -2.80 -0.96
C GLY A 550 21.48 -4.04 -1.79
N GLY A 551 20.25 -4.54 -1.71
CA GLY A 551 19.83 -5.73 -2.47
C GLY A 551 20.75 -6.95 -2.25
N LEU A 552 20.93 -7.76 -3.29
CA LEU A 552 21.82 -8.93 -3.24
C LEU A 552 23.32 -8.57 -3.18
N SER A 553 23.71 -7.29 -3.29
CA SER A 553 25.13 -6.92 -3.25
C SER A 553 25.78 -7.27 -1.90
N VAL A 554 24.99 -7.25 -0.82
CA VAL A 554 25.41 -7.66 0.53
C VAL A 554 25.89 -9.12 0.51
N LEU A 555 25.06 -10.01 -0.05
CA LEU A 555 25.39 -11.43 -0.17
C LEU A 555 26.51 -11.67 -1.20
N ALA A 556 26.44 -11.00 -2.35
CA ALA A 556 27.37 -11.20 -3.45
C ALA A 556 28.77 -10.63 -3.15
N SER A 557 28.91 -9.70 -2.19
CA SER A 557 30.23 -9.19 -1.77
C SER A 557 31.14 -10.30 -1.23
N ALA A 558 30.56 -11.36 -0.65
CA ALA A 558 31.31 -12.48 -0.08
C ALA A 558 32.07 -13.31 -1.10
N ILE A 559 31.73 -13.23 -2.41
CA ILE A 559 32.49 -13.94 -3.46
C ILE A 559 33.91 -13.39 -3.65
N PHE A 560 34.19 -12.20 -3.11
CA PHE A 560 35.52 -11.59 -3.10
C PHE A 560 36.27 -11.84 -1.79
N GLY A 561 35.71 -12.64 -0.88
CA GLY A 561 36.33 -12.99 0.40
C GLY A 561 37.56 -13.88 0.25
N GLN A 562 38.37 -13.94 1.32
CA GLN A 562 39.54 -14.82 1.39
C GLN A 562 39.19 -16.25 1.84
N ASP A 563 38.05 -16.41 2.53
CA ASP A 563 37.59 -17.70 3.03
C ASP A 563 36.91 -18.52 1.90
N GLU A 564 37.61 -19.55 1.43
CA GLU A 564 37.15 -20.41 0.34
C GLU A 564 35.78 -21.06 0.61
N GLN A 565 35.46 -21.37 1.87
CA GLN A 565 34.21 -22.03 2.22
C GLN A 565 33.04 -21.05 2.19
N VAL A 566 33.26 -19.82 2.67
CA VAL A 566 32.28 -18.74 2.55
C VAL A 566 32.03 -18.41 1.08
N VAL A 567 33.09 -18.28 0.26
CA VAL A 567 32.98 -18.02 -1.18
C VAL A 567 32.17 -19.12 -1.86
N LYS A 568 32.45 -20.39 -1.54
CA LYS A 568 31.71 -21.55 -2.05
C LYS A 568 30.22 -21.47 -1.71
N TYR A 569 29.86 -21.25 -0.44
CA TYR A 569 28.46 -21.16 -0.02
C TYR A 569 27.75 -19.94 -0.64
N ALA A 570 28.43 -18.81 -0.76
CA ALA A 570 27.88 -17.62 -1.43
C ALA A 570 27.57 -17.88 -2.90
N LYS A 571 28.48 -18.55 -3.63
CA LYS A 571 28.28 -18.96 -5.03
C LYS A 571 27.09 -19.91 -5.17
N GLU A 572 27.04 -20.97 -4.36
CA GLU A 572 25.92 -21.93 -4.38
C GLU A 572 24.57 -21.24 -4.11
N CYS A 573 24.52 -20.29 -3.16
CA CYS A 573 23.31 -19.48 -2.93
C CYS A 573 22.92 -18.66 -4.16
N LEU A 574 23.89 -18.00 -4.81
CA LEU A 574 23.65 -17.19 -6.01
C LEU A 574 23.21 -18.05 -7.21
N GLU A 575 23.73 -19.26 -7.36
CA GLU A 575 23.30 -20.23 -8.40
C GLU A 575 21.83 -20.59 -8.24
N VAL A 576 21.41 -20.96 -7.02
CA VAL A 576 20.00 -21.24 -6.72
C VAL A 576 19.09 -20.05 -7.05
N LEU A 577 19.57 -18.82 -6.82
CA LEU A 577 18.84 -17.61 -7.17
C LEU A 577 18.82 -17.34 -8.68
N ASP A 578 19.91 -17.60 -9.42
CA ASP A 578 19.97 -17.37 -10.88
C ASP A 578 19.10 -18.34 -11.67
N ASP A 579 18.97 -19.57 -11.19
CA ASP A 579 18.08 -20.58 -11.78
C ASP A 579 16.59 -20.22 -11.60
N HIS A 580 16.27 -19.37 -10.63
CA HIS A 580 14.91 -18.94 -10.35
C HIS A 580 14.52 -17.68 -11.17
N PRO A 581 13.34 -17.64 -11.84
CA PRO A 581 12.94 -16.51 -12.69
C PRO A 581 12.97 -15.13 -12.01
N VAL A 582 12.77 -15.12 -10.70
CA VAL A 582 12.73 -13.90 -9.86
C VAL A 582 14.12 -13.55 -9.36
N GLY A 583 14.91 -14.54 -8.93
CA GLY A 583 16.27 -14.32 -8.43
C GLY A 583 17.21 -13.86 -9.54
N LYS A 584 17.06 -14.40 -10.76
CA LYS A 584 17.72 -13.91 -11.98
C LYS A 584 17.52 -12.41 -12.22
N LYS A 585 16.33 -11.89 -11.92
CA LYS A 585 16.05 -10.45 -12.03
C LYS A 585 16.80 -9.63 -10.98
N TYR A 586 16.99 -10.15 -9.76
CA TYR A 586 17.81 -9.52 -8.72
C TYR A 586 19.31 -9.57 -9.05
N ILE A 587 19.80 -10.70 -9.55
CA ILE A 587 21.21 -10.84 -9.99
C ILE A 587 21.53 -9.86 -11.11
N GLY A 588 20.59 -9.67 -12.05
CA GLY A 588 20.72 -8.65 -13.08
C GLY A 588 20.81 -7.20 -12.58
N GLN A 589 20.53 -6.93 -11.31
CA GLN A 589 20.69 -5.60 -10.68
C GLN A 589 22.09 -5.41 -10.06
N LEU A 590 22.86 -6.49 -9.88
CA LEU A 590 24.22 -6.43 -9.34
C LEU A 590 25.15 -5.67 -10.31
N SER A 591 26.28 -5.16 -9.80
CA SER A 591 27.27 -4.51 -10.65
C SER A 591 27.88 -5.50 -11.66
N PHE A 592 28.35 -4.99 -12.79
CA PHE A 592 28.99 -5.80 -13.83
C PHE A 592 30.17 -6.63 -13.31
N VAL A 593 30.96 -6.04 -12.39
CA VAL A 593 32.10 -6.71 -11.75
C VAL A 593 31.65 -7.93 -10.95
N VAL A 594 30.60 -7.77 -10.14
CA VAL A 594 30.04 -8.86 -9.34
C VAL A 594 29.45 -9.95 -10.25
N GLN A 595 28.72 -9.56 -11.30
CA GLN A 595 28.13 -10.52 -12.25
C GLN A 595 29.19 -11.33 -13.00
N ASN A 596 30.30 -10.72 -13.42
CA ASN A 596 31.39 -11.45 -14.07
C ASN A 596 32.07 -12.39 -13.08
N LYS A 597 32.38 -11.92 -11.86
CA LYS A 597 33.05 -12.75 -10.87
C LYS A 597 32.24 -13.97 -10.44
N PHE A 598 30.93 -13.83 -10.44
CA PHE A 598 30.00 -14.93 -10.19
C PHE A 598 29.99 -15.96 -11.33
N ARG A 599 30.16 -15.52 -12.58
CA ARG A 599 30.16 -16.37 -13.78
C ARG A 599 31.52 -17.00 -14.12
N GLU A 600 32.59 -16.52 -13.49
CA GLU A 600 33.91 -17.16 -13.43
C GLU A 600 33.91 -18.33 -12.44
#